data_AF-A0A920SFA7-F1
#
_entry.id   AF-A0A920SFA7-F1
#
_cell.length_a   1.000
_cell.length_b   1.000
_cell.length_c   1.000
_cell.angle_alpha   90.00
_cell.angle_beta   90.00
_cell.angle_gamma   90.00
#
_symmetry.space_group_name_H-M   'P 1'
#
loop_
_entity.id
_entity.type
_entity.pdbx_description
1 polymer ?
#
loop_
_entity_poly.entity_id
_entity_poly.type
_entity_poly.pdbx_seq_one_letter_code
_entity_poly.pdbx_strand_id
1 'polypeptide(L)'
;MLNILAGLDRPSAGQVMVGTRDLLDVSDRDLVMYRRSEVGFVWQATARNLISYLTVSDNIELPMALMDSRPKPGVNGLKNSWIP
;
A
#
# COMPACT_ATOMS: atom_id res chain seq x y z
N MET A 1 -11.43 12.82 7.63
CA MET A 1 -10.32 13.01 8.60
C MET A 1 -9.36 11.84 8.66
N LEU A 2 -9.82 10.57 8.73
CA LEU A 2 -8.89 9.43 8.77
C LEU A 2 -7.94 9.38 7.56
N ASN A 3 -8.40 9.79 6.38
CA ASN A 3 -7.55 9.89 5.19
C ASN A 3 -6.32 10.81 5.33
N ILE A 4 -6.37 11.82 6.20
CA ILE A 4 -5.22 12.70 6.41
C ILE A 4 -4.19 12.01 7.29
N LEU A 5 -4.62 11.38 8.38
CA LEU A 5 -3.76 10.55 9.24
C LEU A 5 -3.16 9.36 8.47
N ALA A 6 -3.91 8.86 7.50
CA ALA A 6 -3.48 7.84 6.55
C ALA A 6 -2.36 8.28 5.61
N GLY A 7 -2.14 9.58 5.47
CA GLY A 7 -1.37 10.14 4.36
C GLY A 7 -2.00 9.88 2.99
N LEU A 8 -3.31 9.64 2.90
CA LEU A 8 -4.06 9.53 1.64
C LEU A 8 -4.46 10.90 1.09
N ASP A 9 -4.79 11.84 1.99
CA ASP A 9 -5.08 13.23 1.68
C ASP A 9 -4.03 14.14 2.35
N ARG A 10 -3.61 15.21 1.67
CA ARG A 10 -2.76 16.25 2.27
C ARG A 10 -3.63 17.32 2.96
N PRO A 11 -3.37 17.67 4.22
CA PRO A 11 -4.05 18.79 4.85
C PRO A 11 -3.60 20.10 4.21
N SER A 12 -4.52 21.04 4.01
CA SER A 12 -4.22 22.34 3.41
C SER A 12 -3.56 23.33 4.38
N ALA A 13 -3.77 23.15 5.68
CA ALA A 13 -3.19 23.94 6.75
C ALA A 13 -3.23 23.16 8.08
N GLY A 14 -2.48 23.64 9.07
CA GLY A 14 -2.37 23.02 10.39
C GLY A 14 -1.14 22.12 10.51
N GLN A 15 -1.11 21.30 11.56
CA GLN A 15 -0.03 20.36 11.82
C GLN A 15 -0.61 18.96 12.05
N VAL A 16 -0.02 17.95 11.40
CA VAL A 16 -0.44 16.55 11.57
C VAL A 16 0.78 15.70 11.87
N MET A 17 0.92 15.31 13.12
CA MET A 17 2.02 14.48 13.59
C MET A 17 1.60 13.02 13.68
N VAL A 18 2.39 12.12 13.09
CA VAL A 18 2.29 10.68 13.32
C VAL A 18 3.64 10.17 13.83
N GLY A 19 3.66 9.69 15.08
CA GLY A 19 4.90 9.40 15.78
C GLY A 19 5.77 10.66 15.89
N THR A 20 6.94 10.64 15.25
CA THR A 20 7.87 11.78 15.20
C THR A 20 7.84 12.53 13.87
N ARG A 21 6.95 12.17 12.93
CA ARG A 21 6.92 12.73 11.56
C ARG A 21 5.77 13.73 11.41
N ASP A 22 6.06 14.88 10.80
CA ASP A 22 5.04 15.84 10.36
C ASP A 22 4.61 15.50 8.93
N LEU A 23 3.34 15.14 8.74
CA LEU A 23 2.82 14.74 7.44
C LEU A 23 2.67 15.90 6.45
N LEU A 24 2.80 17.17 6.89
CA LEU A 24 2.80 18.31 5.97
C LEU A 24 4.14 18.49 5.24
N ASP A 25 5.25 18.11 5.86
CA ASP A 25 6.62 18.38 5.36
C ASP A 25 7.33 17.11 4.84
N VAL A 26 6.58 16.01 4.72
CA VAL A 26 7.08 14.73 4.20
C VAL A 26 7.03 14.72 2.67
N SER A 27 8.11 14.23 2.03
CA SER A 27 8.18 14.09 0.58
C SER A 27 7.17 13.05 0.06
N ASP A 28 6.75 13.13 -1.21
CA ASP A 28 5.84 12.12 -1.79
C ASP A 28 6.40 10.70 -1.70
N ARG A 29 7.71 10.56 -1.82
CA ARG A 29 8.40 9.27 -1.67
C ARG A 29 8.27 8.73 -0.25
N ASP A 30 8.47 9.58 0.74
CA ASP A 30 8.40 9.20 2.15
C ASP A 30 6.94 8.94 2.57
N LEU A 31 5.96 9.64 1.98
CA LEU A 31 4.53 9.33 2.12
C LEU A 31 4.20 7.94 1.57
N VAL A 32 4.77 7.55 0.42
CA VAL A 32 4.60 6.19 -0.12
C VAL A 32 5.19 5.15 0.82
N MET A 33 6.37 5.40 1.39
CA MET A 33 6.99 4.47 2.34
C MET A 33 6.21 4.38 3.65
N TYR A 34 5.73 5.50 4.17
CA TYR A 34 4.85 5.57 5.34
C TYR A 34 3.58 4.73 5.13
N ARG A 35 2.88 4.94 4.01
CA ARG A 35 1.68 4.15 3.65
C ARG A 35 1.97 2.66 3.49
N ARG A 36 3.18 2.28 3.03
CA ARG A 36 3.55 0.87 2.81
C ARG A 36 3.99 0.15 4.08
N SER A 37 4.48 0.86 5.10
CA SER A 37 5.13 0.23 6.26
C SER A 37 4.40 0.43 7.59
N GLU A 38 3.63 1.52 7.72
CA GLU A 38 3.10 1.94 9.03
C GLU A 38 1.57 2.04 9.05
N VAL A 39 0.92 2.04 7.88
CA VAL A 39 -0.50 2.35 7.77
C VAL A 39 -1.25 1.23 7.05
N GLY A 40 -2.36 0.79 7.65
CA GLY A 40 -3.36 -0.09 7.03
C GLY A 40 -4.77 0.46 7.19
N PHE A 41 -5.66 0.16 6.25
CA PHE A 41 -7.06 0.58 6.28
C PHE A 41 -8.02 -0.58 6.24
N VAL A 42 -9.08 -0.46 7.06
CA VAL A 42 -10.27 -1.29 6.97
C VAL A 42 -11.46 -0.34 6.92
N TRP A 43 -12.21 -0.40 5.82
CA TRP A 43 -13.44 0.34 5.63
C TRP A 43 -14.61 -0.40 6.27
N GLN A 44 -15.60 0.35 6.76
CA GLN A 44 -16.84 -0.21 7.30
C GLN A 44 -17.65 -0.96 6.22
N ALA A 45 -17.57 -0.50 4.97
CA ALA A 45 -18.14 -1.21 3.84
C ALA A 45 -17.24 -2.39 3.47
N THR A 46 -17.56 -3.59 3.97
CA THR A 46 -16.74 -4.81 3.80
C THR A 46 -16.38 -5.11 2.35
N ALA A 47 -17.29 -4.82 1.40
CA ALA A 47 -17.05 -4.99 -0.03
C ALA A 47 -15.91 -4.14 -0.60
N ARG A 48 -15.41 -3.14 0.15
CA ARG A 48 -14.25 -2.31 -0.23
C ARG A 48 -12.92 -2.85 0.29
N ASN A 49 -12.94 -3.76 1.25
CA ASN A 49 -11.72 -4.34 1.85
C ASN A 49 -11.20 -5.53 1.05
N LEU A 50 -12.03 -6.12 0.19
CA LEU A 50 -11.76 -7.37 -0.50
C LEU A 50 -11.90 -7.18 -2.00
N ILE A 51 -11.02 -7.83 -2.74
CA ILE A 51 -11.13 -7.98 -4.18
C ILE A 51 -12.00 -9.21 -4.43
N SER A 52 -13.21 -9.00 -4.96
CA SER A 52 -14.28 -10.01 -4.99
C SER A 52 -13.98 -11.28 -5.78
N TYR A 53 -13.00 -11.24 -6.68
CA TYR A 53 -12.57 -12.38 -7.51
C TYR A 53 -11.30 -13.07 -6.98
N LEU A 54 -10.80 -12.64 -5.82
CA LEU A 54 -9.64 -13.25 -5.16
C LEU A 54 -10.10 -14.08 -3.95
N THR A 55 -9.33 -15.13 -3.63
CA THR A 55 -9.56 -15.89 -2.41
C THR A 55 -9.18 -15.08 -1.17
N VAL A 56 -9.54 -15.57 0.02
CA VAL A 56 -9.17 -14.91 1.28
C VAL A 56 -7.64 -14.87 1.45
N SER A 57 -6.93 -15.96 1.11
CA SER A 57 -5.46 -15.99 1.16
C SER A 57 -4.85 -14.99 0.19
N ASP A 58 -5.35 -14.92 -1.04
CA ASP A 58 -4.84 -13.98 -2.05
C ASP A 58 -5.01 -12.52 -1.60
N ASN A 59 -6.14 -12.18 -0.97
CA ASN A 59 -6.39 -10.85 -0.43
C ASN A 59 -5.43 -10.48 0.72
N ILE A 60 -4.94 -11.45 1.48
CA ILE A 60 -3.97 -11.23 2.57
C ILE A 60 -2.53 -11.18 2.03
N GLU A 61 -2.19 -12.05 1.08
CA GLU A 61 -0.85 -12.16 0.49
C GLU A 61 -0.51 -10.99 -0.43
N LEU A 62 -1.48 -10.46 -1.17
CA LEU A 62 -1.25 -9.39 -2.16
C LEU A 62 -0.61 -8.13 -1.53
N PRO A 63 -1.13 -7.55 -0.43
CA PRO A 63 -0.45 -6.44 0.25
C PRO A 63 0.97 -6.80 0.71
N MET A 64 1.19 -8.02 1.20
CA MET A 64 2.52 -8.48 1.66
C MET A 64 3.52 -8.56 0.51
N ALA A 65 3.12 -9.09 -0.65
CA ALA A 65 3.94 -9.14 -1.84
C ALA A 65 4.28 -7.72 -2.36
N LEU A 66 3.34 -6.78 -2.25
CA LEU A 66 3.57 -5.38 -2.61
C LEU A 66 4.52 -4.68 -1.63
N MET A 67 4.59 -5.09 -0.35
CA MET A 67 5.59 -4.58 0.59
C MET A 67 7.01 -5.08 0.27
N ASP A 68 7.17 -6.34 -0.10
CA ASP A 68 8.48 -6.97 -0.39
C ASP A 68 8.97 -6.77 -1.83
N SER A 69 8.19 -6.10 -2.68
CA SER A 69 8.57 -5.78 -4.04
C SER A 69 9.69 -4.71 -4.09
N ARG A 70 10.92 -5.15 -3.82
CA ARG A 70 12.13 -4.61 -4.44
C ARG A 70 11.96 -4.76 -5.96
N PRO A 71 12.31 -3.77 -6.78
CA PRO A 71 12.24 -3.93 -8.23
C PRO A 71 13.12 -5.11 -8.62
N LYS A 72 12.53 -6.20 -9.13
CA LYS A 72 13.29 -7.31 -9.71
C LYS A 72 14.02 -6.75 -10.93
N PRO A 73 15.37 -6.75 -10.98
CA PRO A 73 16.06 -6.44 -12.22
C PRO A 73 15.82 -7.57 -13.20
N GLY A 74 15.12 -7.27 -14.29
CA GLY A 74 15.05 -8.06 -15.52
C GLY A 74 14.49 -9.48 -15.42
N VAL A 75 13.19 -9.65 -15.68
CA VAL A 75 12.67 -10.92 -16.22
C VAL A 75 12.65 -10.82 -17.75
N ASN A 76 13.79 -11.12 -18.35
CA ASN A 76 13.86 -11.58 -19.73
C ASN A 76 14.32 -13.04 -19.68
N GLY A 77 13.40 -13.96 -19.97
CA GLY A 77 13.73 -15.37 -20.12
C GLY A 77 12.96 -16.31 -19.20
N LEU A 78 11.67 -16.48 -19.46
CA LEU A 78 11.02 -17.80 -19.37
C LEU A 78 10.09 -17.93 -20.58
N LYS A 79 10.73 -18.09 -21.73
CA LYS A 79 10.14 -18.70 -22.91
C LYS A 79 10.02 -20.21 -22.61
N ASN A 80 8.78 -20.70 -22.69
CA ASN A 80 8.40 -22.05 -23.10
C ASN A 80 8.33 -23.13 -22.02
N SER A 81 7.33 -24.01 -22.22
CA SER A 81 7.04 -25.28 -21.55
C SER A 81 6.06 -25.16 -20.39
N TRP A 82 4.78 -25.50 -20.63
CA TRP A 82 3.91 -26.37 -19.81
C TRP A 82 2.54 -26.54 -20.53
N ILE A 83 2.51 -27.39 -21.55
CA ILE A 83 1.39 -28.22 -22.03
C ILE A 83 2.07 -29.57 -22.35
N PRO A 84 1.63 -30.72 -21.81
CA PRO A 84 0.29 -31.30 -22.00
C PRO A 84 -0.72 -30.95 -20.93
#